data_AF-A0A4U5MRH2-F1
#
_entry.id   AF-A0A4U5MRH2-F1
#
_cell.length_a   1.000
_cell.length_b   1.000
_cell.length_c   1.000
_cell.angle_alpha   90.00
_cell.angle_beta   90.00
_cell.angle_gamma   90.00
#
_symmetry.space_group_name_H-M   'P 1'
#
loop_
_entity.id
_entity.type
_entity.pdbx_description
1 polymer ?
#
loop_
_entity_poly.entity_id
_entity_poly.type
_entity_poly.pdbx_seq_one_letter_code
_entity_poly.pdbx_strand_id
1 'polypeptide(L)'
;MNYSANTNIKTFFYEFPIIDRDVEESAPLVAKQALKRIYLTTEHAFPNTNRRQRVTHKDEKYLNPLEFACDQLQSKTNEIRRILAAAHQPSGNELVVDQSSAKRVDIKRLQLMLQGAVQPTVNAGPLAFAEAFTSETQKSKYGVEELSKLVKAFQEMAVACSDALKINEVAIGSDQVEYHAMLKNAFAAMLERLQQFFGNDIIDDIRESLGLAPDDSNQNTKDVFNRNNQTSLHIFDSIGGVSA
;
A
#
# COMPACT_ATOMS: atom_id res chain seq x y z
N MET A 1 -20.14 -9.74 -7.59
CA MET A 1 -19.43 -9.65 -8.88
C MET A 1 -19.99 -8.48 -9.66
N ASN A 2 -19.14 -7.60 -10.18
CA ASN A 2 -19.58 -6.48 -11.01
C ASN A 2 -19.85 -6.99 -12.44
N TYR A 3 -21.10 -6.96 -12.90
CA TYR A 3 -21.52 -7.52 -14.19
C TYR A 3 -20.77 -6.87 -15.36
N SER A 4 -20.66 -5.53 -15.35
CA SER A 4 -19.98 -4.78 -16.41
C SER A 4 -18.48 -5.12 -16.51
N ALA A 5 -17.85 -5.53 -15.40
CA ALA A 5 -16.46 -5.96 -15.38
C ALA A 5 -16.24 -7.39 -15.91
N ASN A 6 -17.30 -8.11 -16.32
CA ASN A 6 -17.23 -9.48 -16.83
C ASN A 6 -17.98 -9.69 -18.16
N THR A 7 -18.54 -8.63 -18.76
CA THR A 7 -19.34 -8.71 -19.98
C THR A 7 -18.89 -7.68 -21.01
N ASN A 8 -19.04 -8.01 -22.29
CA ASN A 8 -18.56 -7.24 -23.43
C ASN A 8 -17.04 -6.98 -23.39
N ILE A 9 -16.27 -7.97 -22.91
CA ILE A 9 -14.80 -7.87 -22.77
C ILE A 9 -14.13 -8.55 -23.95
N LYS A 10 -13.24 -7.84 -24.63
CA LYS A 10 -12.42 -8.35 -25.73
C LYS A 10 -10.92 -8.27 -25.45
N THR A 11 -10.50 -7.56 -24.41
CA THR A 11 -9.09 -7.35 -24.08
C THR A 11 -8.80 -7.96 -22.73
N PHE A 12 -7.78 -8.80 -22.69
CA PHE A 12 -7.32 -9.54 -21.52
C PHE A 12 -5.86 -9.21 -21.30
N PHE A 13 -5.37 -9.35 -20.08
CA PHE A 13 -3.94 -9.23 -19.82
C PHE A 13 -3.45 -10.32 -18.88
N TYR A 14 -2.17 -10.63 -19.00
CA TYR A 14 -1.43 -11.41 -18.00
C TYR A 14 -0.08 -10.75 -17.75
N GLU A 15 0.48 -11.04 -16.58
CA GLU A 15 1.70 -10.41 -16.09
C GLU A 15 2.66 -11.46 -15.60
N PHE A 16 3.95 -11.14 -15.67
CA PHE A 16 4.97 -11.92 -15.00
C PHE A 16 6.12 -11.02 -14.54
N PRO A 17 6.69 -11.28 -13.34
CA PRO A 17 7.82 -10.53 -12.84
C PRO A 17 9.06 -10.85 -13.66
N ILE A 18 9.93 -9.85 -13.79
CA ILE A 18 11.23 -9.95 -14.44
C ILE A 18 12.27 -9.21 -13.61
N ILE A 19 13.54 -9.53 -13.84
CA ILE A 19 14.67 -8.85 -13.19
C ILE A 19 15.31 -7.92 -14.21
N ASP A 20 15.30 -6.63 -13.91
CA ASP A 20 16.00 -5.60 -14.66
C ASP A 20 17.51 -5.78 -14.45
N ARG A 21 18.23 -6.05 -15.55
CA ARG A 21 19.67 -6.30 -15.54
C ARG A 21 20.50 -5.03 -15.68
N ASP A 22 19.86 -3.90 -15.96
CA ASP A 22 20.50 -2.58 -16.06
C ASP A 22 20.60 -1.89 -14.69
N VAL A 23 20.23 -2.60 -13.61
CA VAL A 23 20.43 -2.19 -12.23
C VAL A 23 21.67 -2.89 -11.69
N GLU A 24 22.51 -2.15 -10.94
CA GLU A 24 23.74 -2.67 -10.35
C GLU A 24 23.52 -3.99 -9.58
N GLU A 25 24.47 -4.91 -9.69
CA GLU A 25 24.38 -6.23 -9.05
C GLU A 25 24.36 -6.14 -7.51
N SER A 26 24.93 -5.08 -6.94
CA SER A 26 24.87 -4.78 -5.50
C SER A 26 23.50 -4.29 -5.02
N ALA A 27 22.61 -3.84 -5.91
CA ALA A 27 21.34 -3.27 -5.51
C ALA A 27 20.38 -4.32 -4.90
N PRO A 28 19.51 -3.92 -3.94
CA PRO A 28 18.51 -4.81 -3.38
C PRO A 28 17.62 -5.43 -4.46
N LEU A 29 17.13 -6.66 -4.24
CA LEU A 29 16.25 -7.35 -5.19
C LEU A 29 15.02 -6.49 -5.56
N VAL A 30 14.47 -5.77 -4.59
CA VAL A 30 13.33 -4.85 -4.80
C VAL A 30 13.64 -3.77 -5.84
N ALA A 31 14.86 -3.24 -5.89
CA ALA A 31 15.28 -2.26 -6.89
C ALA A 31 15.49 -2.87 -8.29
N LYS A 32 15.48 -4.19 -8.41
CA LYS A 32 15.68 -4.93 -9.67
C LYS A 32 14.39 -5.54 -10.21
N GLN A 33 13.35 -5.68 -9.39
CA GLN A 33 12.10 -6.28 -9.82
C GLN A 33 11.35 -5.36 -10.76
N ALA A 34 11.15 -5.81 -12.00
CA ALA A 34 10.34 -5.15 -13.02
C ALA A 34 9.16 -6.05 -13.39
N LEU A 35 8.23 -5.53 -14.20
CA LEU A 35 7.03 -6.26 -14.61
C LEU A 35 6.85 -6.19 -16.13
N LYS A 36 6.53 -7.34 -16.72
CA LYS A 36 6.04 -7.39 -18.10
C LYS A 36 4.57 -7.74 -18.12
N ARG A 37 3.76 -6.84 -18.68
CA ARG A 37 2.32 -6.98 -18.87
C ARG A 37 2.01 -7.20 -20.33
N ILE A 38 1.31 -8.27 -20.65
CA ILE A 38 0.94 -8.65 -22.02
C ILE A 38 -0.56 -8.48 -22.17
N TYR A 39 -0.98 -7.70 -23.15
CA TYR A 39 -2.39 -7.51 -23.50
C TYR A 39 -2.72 -8.32 -24.74
N LEU A 40 -3.82 -9.06 -24.68
CA LEU A 40 -4.35 -9.88 -25.77
C LEU A 40 -5.75 -9.36 -26.11
N THR A 41 -5.98 -8.99 -27.37
CA THR A 41 -7.31 -8.63 -27.85
C THR A 41 -7.85 -9.75 -28.74
N THR A 42 -9.08 -10.18 -28.45
CA THR A 42 -9.80 -11.20 -29.20
C THR A 42 -10.63 -10.59 -30.32
N GLU A 43 -10.92 -11.41 -31.34
CA GLU A 43 -11.74 -11.02 -32.50
C GLU A 43 -13.14 -10.54 -32.10
N HIS A 44 -13.76 -11.23 -31.14
CA HIS A 44 -15.06 -10.87 -30.58
C HIS A 44 -15.00 -10.80 -29.05
N ALA A 45 -15.94 -10.05 -28.47
CA ALA A 45 -16.07 -9.91 -27.02
C ALA A 45 -16.75 -11.12 -26.38
N PHE A 46 -16.48 -11.34 -25.09
CA PHE A 46 -17.17 -12.30 -24.23
C PHE A 46 -18.26 -11.62 -23.41
N PRO A 47 -19.37 -12.32 -23.07
CA PRO A 47 -19.70 -13.67 -23.51
C PRO A 47 -20.04 -13.73 -25.01
N ASN A 48 -19.79 -14.88 -25.63
CA ASN A 48 -20.07 -15.13 -27.05
C ASN A 48 -20.57 -16.57 -27.22
N THR A 49 -21.23 -16.87 -28.35
CA THR A 49 -21.62 -18.23 -28.73
C THR A 49 -20.44 -19.20 -28.67
N ASN A 50 -19.26 -18.74 -29.10
CA ASN A 50 -18.03 -19.51 -28.98
C ASN A 50 -17.33 -19.24 -27.64
N ARG A 51 -17.05 -20.30 -26.89
CA ARG A 51 -16.31 -20.25 -25.61
C ARG A 51 -14.81 -19.98 -25.78
N ARG A 52 -14.31 -19.97 -27.01
CA ARG A 52 -12.93 -19.66 -27.39
C ARG A 52 -12.97 -18.66 -28.53
N GLN A 53 -12.12 -17.65 -28.46
CA GLN A 53 -12.00 -16.62 -29.48
C GLN A 53 -10.54 -16.56 -29.93
N ARG A 54 -10.33 -16.27 -31.22
CA ARG A 54 -8.99 -16.05 -31.76
C ARG A 54 -8.45 -14.73 -31.21
N VAL A 55 -7.18 -14.72 -30.81
CA VAL A 55 -6.44 -13.49 -30.50
C VAL A 55 -6.04 -12.84 -31.82
N THR A 56 -6.44 -11.60 -32.03
CA THR A 56 -6.16 -10.82 -33.25
C THR A 56 -5.04 -9.82 -33.03
N HIS A 57 -4.83 -9.37 -31.79
CA HIS A 57 -3.81 -8.38 -31.46
C HIS A 57 -3.13 -8.70 -30.13
N LYS A 58 -1.83 -8.40 -30.05
CA LYS A 58 -1.00 -8.56 -28.86
C LYS A 58 -0.15 -7.32 -28.65
N ASP A 59 -0.28 -6.69 -27.49
CA ASP A 59 0.58 -5.59 -27.04
C ASP A 59 1.36 -5.99 -25.80
N GLU A 60 2.50 -5.33 -25.59
CA GLU A 60 3.35 -5.55 -24.42
C GLU A 60 3.66 -4.21 -23.76
N LYS A 61 3.58 -4.17 -22.43
CA LYS A 61 4.01 -3.04 -21.60
C LYS A 61 5.07 -3.53 -20.63
N TYR A 62 6.20 -2.83 -20.62
CA TYR A 62 7.24 -2.99 -19.61
C TYR A 62 7.03 -1.92 -18.53
N LEU A 63 7.08 -2.32 -17.27
CA LEU A 63 7.21 -1.41 -16.14
C LEU A 63 8.62 -1.63 -15.59
N ASN A 64 9.40 -0.56 -15.56
CA ASN A 64 10.71 -0.59 -14.91
C ASN A 64 10.56 -0.76 -13.38
N PRO A 65 11.65 -1.00 -12.62
CA PRO A 65 11.52 -1.29 -11.20
C PRO A 65 10.81 -0.22 -10.35
N LEU A 66 11.03 1.06 -10.65
CA LEU A 66 10.35 2.15 -9.94
C LEU A 66 8.86 2.19 -10.31
N GLU A 67 8.51 2.04 -11.58
CA GLU A 67 7.12 1.96 -12.03
C GLU A 67 6.39 0.76 -11.43
N PHE A 68 7.07 -0.38 -11.33
CA PHE A 68 6.53 -1.58 -10.70
C PHE A 68 6.27 -1.37 -9.20
N ALA A 69 7.20 -0.73 -8.49
CA ALA A 69 6.99 -0.35 -7.08
C ALA A 69 5.76 0.55 -6.91
N CYS A 70 5.60 1.56 -7.77
CA CYS A 70 4.42 2.42 -7.80
C CYS A 70 3.12 1.63 -8.06
N ASP A 71 3.11 0.73 -9.05
CA ASP A 71 1.94 -0.12 -9.39
C ASP A 71 1.56 -1.01 -8.20
N GLN A 72 2.54 -1.57 -7.48
CA GLN A 72 2.32 -2.39 -6.29
C GLN A 72 1.71 -1.59 -5.13
N LEU A 73 2.21 -0.37 -4.87
CA LEU A 73 1.63 0.53 -3.87
C LEU A 73 0.21 0.91 -4.25
N GLN A 74 -0.03 1.32 -5.50
CA GLN A 74 -1.35 1.68 -6.00
C GLN A 74 -2.34 0.51 -5.96
N SER A 75 -1.90 -0.70 -6.30
CA SER A 75 -2.72 -1.90 -6.21
C SER A 75 -3.22 -2.13 -4.78
N LYS A 76 -2.31 -2.07 -3.80
CA LYS A 76 -2.64 -2.19 -2.38
C LYS A 76 -3.59 -1.09 -1.90
N THR A 77 -3.32 0.16 -2.28
CA THR A 77 -4.20 1.30 -2.01
C THR A 77 -5.61 1.09 -2.57
N ASN A 78 -5.71 0.62 -3.81
CA ASN A 78 -6.97 0.37 -4.47
C ASN A 78 -7.75 -0.78 -3.84
N GLU A 79 -7.08 -1.82 -3.32
CA GLU A 79 -7.73 -2.89 -2.57
C GLU A 79 -8.37 -2.37 -1.29
N ILE A 80 -7.66 -1.54 -0.51
CA ILE A 80 -8.19 -0.91 0.69
C ILE A 80 -9.38 0.01 0.34
N ARG A 81 -9.22 0.90 -0.65
CA ARG A 81 -10.29 1.80 -1.11
C ARG A 81 -11.54 1.05 -1.59
N ARG A 82 -11.38 -0.09 -2.27
CA ARG A 82 -12.52 -0.93 -2.69
C ARG A 82 -13.30 -1.51 -1.51
N ILE A 83 -12.62 -1.86 -0.42
CA ILE A 83 -13.28 -2.33 0.80
C ILE A 83 -14.02 -1.17 1.48
N LEU A 84 -13.38 0.00 1.55
CA LEU A 84 -13.95 1.23 2.08
C LEU A 84 -15.09 1.80 1.23
N ALA A 85 -15.19 1.43 -0.05
CA ALA A 85 -16.28 1.84 -0.94
C ALA A 85 -17.68 1.61 -0.32
N ALA A 86 -17.85 0.55 0.47
CA ALA A 86 -19.11 0.25 1.15
C ALA A 86 -19.47 1.24 2.28
N ALA A 87 -18.49 1.99 2.81
CA ALA A 87 -18.68 3.01 3.84
C ALA A 87 -18.94 4.42 3.28
N HIS A 88 -18.77 4.65 1.98
CA HIS A 88 -19.02 5.97 1.38
C HIS A 88 -20.51 6.32 1.33
N GLN A 89 -20.82 7.62 1.25
CA GLN A 89 -22.19 8.08 1.03
C GLN A 89 -22.72 7.67 -0.35
N PRO A 90 -24.04 7.41 -0.48
CA PRO A 90 -24.65 7.16 -1.78
C PRO A 90 -24.53 8.34 -2.76
N SER A 91 -24.37 9.57 -2.24
CA SER A 91 -24.39 10.82 -3.00
C SER A 91 -23.01 11.49 -3.15
N GLY A 92 -21.91 10.84 -2.74
CA GLY A 92 -20.57 11.44 -2.87
C GLY A 92 -19.42 10.51 -2.49
N ASN A 93 -18.20 10.98 -2.74
CA ASN A 93 -16.96 10.25 -2.42
C ASN A 93 -16.46 10.49 -0.99
N GLU A 94 -17.29 11.02 -0.10
CA GLU A 94 -16.93 11.26 1.29
C GLU A 94 -17.15 10.00 2.13
N LEU A 95 -16.15 9.67 2.94
CA LEU A 95 -16.18 8.52 3.84
C LEU A 95 -17.06 8.84 5.05
N VAL A 96 -18.12 8.05 5.26
CA VAL A 96 -18.88 8.12 6.51
C VAL A 96 -18.17 7.26 7.54
N VAL A 97 -17.87 7.84 8.70
CA VAL A 97 -17.22 7.15 9.81
C VAL A 97 -18.19 7.07 10.98
N ASP A 98 -19.01 6.01 10.99
CA ASP A 98 -19.98 5.72 12.05
C ASP A 98 -20.25 4.21 12.15
N GLN A 99 -21.07 3.80 13.12
CA GLN A 99 -21.41 2.38 13.27
C GLN A 99 -22.20 1.83 12.06
N SER A 100 -22.93 2.67 11.34
CA SER A 100 -23.81 2.25 10.24
C SER A 100 -23.03 1.90 8.97
N SER A 101 -22.01 2.70 8.67
CA SER A 101 -21.04 2.52 7.60
C SER A 101 -20.12 1.35 7.87
N ALA A 102 -19.59 1.23 9.09
CA ALA A 102 -18.76 0.11 9.53
C ALA A 102 -19.44 -1.25 9.32
N LYS A 103 -20.74 -1.36 9.61
CA LYS A 103 -21.52 -2.60 9.40
C LYS A 103 -21.61 -3.04 7.94
N ARG A 104 -21.39 -2.15 6.97
CA ARG A 104 -21.39 -2.49 5.53
C ARG A 104 -20.01 -2.92 5.03
N VAL A 105 -18.97 -2.72 5.82
CA VAL A 105 -17.58 -3.00 5.46
C VAL A 105 -17.19 -4.40 5.94
N ASP A 106 -16.48 -5.15 5.10
CA ASP A 106 -15.83 -6.39 5.52
C ASP A 106 -14.60 -6.07 6.38
N ILE A 107 -14.82 -5.97 7.70
CA ILE A 107 -13.81 -5.55 8.68
C ILE A 107 -12.63 -6.52 8.73
N LYS A 108 -12.86 -7.83 8.62
CA LYS A 108 -11.78 -8.81 8.63
C LYS A 108 -10.86 -8.64 7.43
N ARG A 109 -11.46 -8.44 6.24
CA ARG A 109 -10.69 -8.16 5.04
C ARG A 109 -9.99 -6.80 5.12
N LEU A 110 -10.64 -5.78 5.68
CA LEU A 110 -10.04 -4.47 5.90
C LEU A 110 -8.79 -4.58 6.79
N GLN A 111 -8.91 -5.25 7.93
CA GLN A 111 -7.81 -5.48 8.87
C GLN A 111 -6.66 -6.26 8.23
N LEU A 112 -6.95 -7.30 7.45
CA LEU A 112 -5.95 -8.07 6.72
C LEU A 112 -5.15 -7.19 5.74
N MET A 113 -5.85 -6.38 4.94
CA MET A 113 -5.20 -5.50 3.97
C MET A 113 -4.42 -4.37 4.64
N LEU A 114 -4.99 -3.77 5.68
CA LEU A 114 -4.35 -2.71 6.46
C LEU A 114 -3.07 -3.21 7.15
N GLN A 115 -3.12 -4.35 7.84
CA GLN A 115 -1.94 -4.96 8.46
C GLN A 115 -0.87 -5.25 7.41
N GLY A 116 -1.24 -5.83 6.26
CA GLY A 116 -0.31 -6.08 5.16
C GLY A 116 0.25 -4.82 4.49
N ALA A 117 -0.28 -3.63 4.80
CA ALA A 117 0.27 -2.35 4.35
C ALA A 117 1.24 -1.77 5.38
N VAL A 118 0.85 -1.74 6.66
CA VAL A 118 1.61 -1.04 7.72
C VAL A 118 2.59 -1.93 8.47
N GLN A 119 2.33 -3.25 8.53
CA GLN A 119 3.14 -4.23 9.24
C GLN A 119 3.22 -5.58 8.49
N PRO A 120 3.82 -5.59 7.29
CA PRO A 120 4.09 -6.82 6.55
C PRO A 120 5.06 -7.73 7.34
N THR A 121 4.78 -9.04 7.42
CA THR A 121 5.58 -9.98 8.23
C THR A 121 6.38 -11.01 7.41
N VAL A 122 5.98 -11.30 6.18
CA VAL A 122 6.59 -12.37 5.36
C VAL A 122 7.26 -11.82 4.11
N ASN A 123 6.62 -10.88 3.43
CA ASN A 123 7.10 -10.30 2.18
C ASN A 123 7.71 -8.91 2.43
N ALA A 124 8.61 -8.48 1.54
CA ALA A 124 8.99 -7.08 1.46
C ALA A 124 7.72 -6.23 1.28
N GLY A 125 7.46 -5.31 2.20
CA GLY A 125 6.31 -4.42 2.09
C GLY A 125 6.71 -3.00 1.73
N PRO A 126 5.75 -2.05 1.84
CA PRO A 126 5.88 -0.75 1.22
C PRO A 126 7.19 -0.01 1.50
N LEU A 127 7.66 -0.01 2.75
CA LEU A 127 8.90 0.69 3.15
C LEU A 127 10.16 0.18 2.43
N ALA A 128 10.18 -1.07 1.96
CA ALA A 128 11.30 -1.59 1.19
C ALA A 128 11.44 -0.87 -0.17
N PHE A 129 10.33 -0.38 -0.76
CA PHE A 129 10.39 0.45 -1.95
C PHE A 129 10.98 1.83 -1.64
N ALA A 130 10.56 2.46 -0.54
CA ALA A 130 11.11 3.75 -0.13
C ALA A 130 12.64 3.63 0.07
N GLU A 131 13.07 2.67 0.89
CA GLU A 131 14.48 2.40 1.16
C GLU A 131 15.29 2.17 -0.12
N ALA A 132 14.79 1.31 -1.02
CA ALA A 132 15.47 0.97 -2.26
C ALA A 132 15.64 2.18 -3.20
N PHE A 133 14.58 2.96 -3.39
CA PHE A 133 14.53 4.01 -4.41
C PHE A 133 14.97 5.40 -3.91
N THR A 134 15.15 5.62 -2.60
CA THR A 134 15.70 6.88 -2.07
C THR A 134 17.23 6.92 -1.95
N SER A 135 17.93 5.86 -2.36
CA SER A 135 19.40 5.87 -2.44
C SER A 135 19.90 6.86 -3.51
N GLU A 136 21.10 7.41 -3.31
CA GLU A 136 21.67 8.44 -4.20
C GLU A 136 21.79 7.96 -5.66
N THR A 137 22.16 6.69 -5.83
CA THR A 137 22.25 6.03 -7.14
C THR A 137 20.90 5.99 -7.86
N GLN A 138 19.83 5.61 -7.14
CA GLN A 138 18.48 5.54 -7.73
C GLN A 138 17.90 6.93 -7.99
N LYS A 139 18.17 7.90 -7.10
CA LYS A 139 17.84 9.32 -7.31
C LYS A 139 18.46 9.87 -8.58
N SER A 140 19.74 9.57 -8.81
CA SER A 140 20.45 9.96 -10.03
C SER A 140 19.89 9.26 -11.28
N LYS A 141 19.50 7.97 -11.17
CA LYS A 141 18.98 7.18 -12.28
C LYS A 141 17.61 7.64 -12.78
N TYR A 142 16.68 7.88 -11.87
CA TYR A 142 15.27 8.18 -12.23
C TYR A 142 14.93 9.66 -12.24
N GLY A 143 15.70 10.48 -11.52
CA GLY A 143 15.43 11.90 -11.37
C GLY A 143 14.22 12.21 -10.49
N VAL A 144 14.01 13.50 -10.25
CA VAL A 144 13.02 14.01 -9.29
C VAL A 144 11.57 13.74 -9.75
N GLU A 145 11.29 13.86 -11.05
CA GLU A 145 9.93 13.71 -11.57
C GLU A 145 9.39 12.28 -11.36
N GLU A 146 10.15 11.24 -11.70
CA GLU A 146 9.71 9.86 -11.52
C GLU A 146 9.63 9.49 -10.04
N LEU A 147 10.54 9.97 -9.20
CA LEU A 147 10.48 9.77 -7.76
C LEU A 147 9.28 10.47 -7.11
N SER A 148 8.82 11.61 -7.66
CA SER A 148 7.59 12.26 -7.19
C SER A 148 6.35 11.38 -7.38
N LYS A 149 6.33 10.48 -8.38
CA LYS A 149 5.25 9.51 -8.56
C LYS A 149 5.25 8.45 -7.46
N LEU A 150 6.43 8.01 -7.02
CA LEU A 150 6.57 7.09 -5.89
C LEU A 150 6.08 7.73 -4.60
N VAL A 151 6.49 8.98 -4.36
CA VAL A 151 6.01 9.78 -3.23
C VAL A 151 4.49 9.86 -3.25
N LYS A 152 3.90 10.26 -4.38
CA LYS A 152 2.44 10.32 -4.53
C LYS A 152 1.75 8.99 -4.26
N ALA A 153 2.33 7.86 -4.72
CA ALA A 153 1.78 6.53 -4.44
C ALA A 153 1.78 6.20 -2.94
N PHE A 154 2.83 6.60 -2.20
CA PHE A 154 2.86 6.50 -0.74
C PHE A 154 1.84 7.41 -0.06
N GLN A 155 1.70 8.66 -0.50
CA GLN A 155 0.71 9.62 0.02
C GLN A 155 -0.70 9.04 -0.10
N GLU A 156 -1.06 8.54 -1.28
CA GLU A 156 -2.35 7.91 -1.53
C GLU A 156 -2.59 6.67 -0.66
N MET A 157 -1.56 5.85 -0.46
CA MET A 157 -1.63 4.68 0.42
C MET A 157 -1.81 5.08 1.88
N ALA A 158 -1.10 6.12 2.34
CA ALA A 158 -1.19 6.62 3.71
C ALA A 158 -2.59 7.15 4.02
N VAL A 159 -3.20 7.91 3.09
CA VAL A 159 -4.60 8.35 3.19
C VAL A 159 -5.55 7.15 3.31
N ALA A 160 -5.42 6.16 2.42
CA ALA A 160 -6.27 4.97 2.47
C ALA A 160 -6.10 4.17 3.78
N CYS A 161 -4.87 4.08 4.32
CA CYS A 161 -4.62 3.41 5.60
C CYS A 161 -5.22 4.19 6.78
N SER A 162 -5.15 5.52 6.77
CA SER A 162 -5.78 6.37 7.80
C SER A 162 -7.29 6.19 7.80
N ASP A 163 -7.92 6.21 6.62
CA ASP A 163 -9.36 5.98 6.49
C ASP A 163 -9.77 4.56 6.91
N ALA A 164 -8.95 3.56 6.60
CA ALA A 164 -9.13 2.20 7.11
C ALA A 164 -9.05 2.13 8.63
N LEU A 165 -8.13 2.86 9.26
CA LEU A 165 -8.03 2.94 10.72
C LEU A 165 -9.28 3.58 11.33
N LYS A 166 -9.78 4.69 10.77
CA LYS A 166 -11.01 5.36 11.25
C LYS A 166 -12.21 4.42 11.21
N ILE A 167 -12.42 3.71 10.10
CA ILE A 167 -13.51 2.72 9.98
C ILE A 167 -13.30 1.54 10.92
N ASN A 168 -12.08 1.05 11.05
CA ASN A 168 -11.78 -0.05 11.96
C ASN A 168 -12.09 0.34 13.42
N GLU A 169 -11.72 1.55 13.84
CA GLU A 169 -11.96 2.04 15.21
C GLU A 169 -13.44 2.01 15.61
N VAL A 170 -14.33 2.46 14.72
CA VAL A 170 -15.78 2.44 14.98
C VAL A 170 -16.39 1.04 14.84
N ALA A 171 -15.71 0.12 14.16
CA ALA A 171 -16.24 -1.22 13.88
C ALA A 171 -15.96 -2.24 14.98
N ILE A 172 -14.87 -2.06 15.72
CA ILE A 172 -14.34 -3.07 16.65
C ILE A 172 -15.09 -3.11 17.98
N GLY A 173 -15.11 -4.30 18.60
CA GLY A 173 -15.52 -4.50 19.98
C GLY A 173 -14.37 -4.33 20.97
N SER A 174 -14.67 -4.43 22.27
CA SER A 174 -13.66 -4.31 23.35
C SER A 174 -12.55 -5.36 23.26
N ASP A 175 -12.84 -6.51 22.67
CA ASP A 175 -11.90 -7.62 22.43
C ASP A 175 -10.83 -7.32 21.38
N GLN A 176 -11.01 -6.27 20.56
CA GLN A 176 -10.08 -5.93 19.46
C GLN A 176 -9.35 -4.59 19.65
N VAL A 177 -9.51 -3.95 20.81
CA VAL A 177 -8.89 -2.63 21.09
C VAL A 177 -7.37 -2.69 21.03
N GLU A 178 -6.75 -3.72 21.61
CA GLU A 178 -5.29 -3.88 21.60
C GLU A 178 -4.75 -4.09 20.18
N TYR A 179 -5.45 -4.90 19.39
CA TYR A 179 -5.09 -5.14 17.99
C TYR A 179 -5.20 -3.85 17.16
N HIS A 180 -6.25 -3.05 17.38
CA HIS A 180 -6.39 -1.76 16.74
C HIS A 180 -5.27 -0.77 17.15
N ALA A 181 -4.91 -0.73 18.43
CA ALA A 181 -3.80 0.08 18.92
C ALA A 181 -2.47 -0.32 18.26
N MET A 182 -2.22 -1.63 18.10
CA MET A 182 -1.06 -2.14 17.36
C MET A 182 -1.04 -1.63 15.91
N LEU A 183 -2.18 -1.65 15.20
CA LEU A 183 -2.27 -1.15 13.83
C LEU A 183 -2.01 0.37 13.74
N LYS A 184 -2.53 1.15 14.69
CA LYS A 184 -2.26 2.59 14.79
C LYS A 184 -0.77 2.88 15.00
N ASN A 185 -0.14 2.15 15.92
CA ASN A 185 1.29 2.30 16.20
C ASN A 185 2.15 1.92 14.99
N ALA A 186 1.81 0.83 14.29
CA ALA A 186 2.49 0.43 13.07
C ALA A 186 2.35 1.47 11.95
N PHE A 187 1.17 2.07 11.79
CA PHE A 187 0.94 3.15 10.84
C PHE A 187 1.78 4.39 11.17
N ALA A 188 1.82 4.81 12.45
CA ALA A 188 2.64 5.93 12.89
C ALA A 188 4.14 5.68 12.63
N ALA A 189 4.65 4.49 12.97
CA ALA A 189 6.02 4.10 12.69
C ALA A 189 6.33 4.07 11.18
N MET A 190 5.36 3.68 10.35
CA MET A 190 5.51 3.74 8.89
C MET A 190 5.67 5.18 8.42
N LEU A 191 4.86 6.13 8.91
CA LEU A 191 4.98 7.55 8.56
C LEU A 191 6.33 8.14 9.01
N GLU A 192 6.80 7.81 10.21
CA GLU A 192 8.12 8.26 10.69
C GLU A 192 9.25 7.75 9.78
N ARG A 193 9.19 6.50 9.33
CA ARG A 193 10.19 5.97 8.39
C ARG A 193 10.10 6.62 7.02
N LEU A 194 8.90 6.91 6.52
CA LEU A 194 8.73 7.67 5.28
C LEU A 194 9.34 9.08 5.40
N GLN A 195 9.22 9.73 6.55
CA GLN A 195 9.89 11.01 6.84
C GLN A 195 11.40 10.92 6.69
N GLN A 196 12.02 9.85 7.20
CA GLN A 196 13.46 9.64 7.10
C GLN A 196 13.93 9.46 5.64
N PHE A 197 13.10 8.87 4.78
CA PHE A 197 13.45 8.62 3.38
C PHE A 197 13.21 9.83 2.47
N PHE A 198 12.11 10.55 2.70
CA PHE A 198 11.61 11.59 1.79
C PHE A 198 11.77 13.02 2.31
N GLY A 199 12.07 13.20 3.60
CA GLY A 199 12.15 14.52 4.24
C GLY A 199 10.82 15.00 4.82
N ASN A 200 10.85 16.18 5.43
CA ASN A 200 9.71 16.75 6.16
C ASN A 200 8.59 17.23 5.22
N ASP A 201 8.94 17.89 4.11
CA ASP A 201 7.98 18.50 3.18
C ASP A 201 6.91 17.50 2.72
N ILE A 202 7.32 16.26 2.43
CA ILE A 202 6.42 15.20 1.95
C ILE A 202 5.49 14.67 3.05
N ILE A 203 5.96 14.66 4.29
CA ILE A 203 5.15 14.23 5.43
C ILE A 203 4.17 15.31 5.83
N ASP A 204 4.55 16.58 5.69
CA ASP A 204 3.64 17.69 5.92
C ASP A 204 2.51 17.69 4.88
N ASP A 205 2.80 17.39 3.60
CA ASP A 205 1.77 17.14 2.58
C ASP A 205 0.84 15.97 2.95
N ILE A 206 1.39 14.87 3.49
CA ILE A 206 0.60 13.73 3.97
C ILE A 206 -0.28 14.15 5.14
N ARG A 207 0.27 14.87 6.13
CA ARG A 207 -0.46 15.33 7.31
C ARG A 207 -1.57 16.29 6.92
N GLU A 208 -1.30 17.22 6.01
CA GLU A 208 -2.31 18.12 5.44
C GLU A 208 -3.42 17.33 4.74
N SER A 209 -3.06 16.37 3.89
CA SER A 209 -4.02 15.47 3.22
C SER A 209 -4.85 14.63 4.20
N LEU A 210 -4.30 14.36 5.39
CA LEU A 210 -4.98 13.66 6.49
C LEU A 210 -5.81 14.58 7.39
N GLY A 211 -5.75 15.90 7.19
CA GLY A 211 -6.39 16.90 8.05
C GLY A 211 -5.75 17.02 9.44
N LEU A 212 -4.48 16.62 9.58
CA LEU A 212 -3.69 16.76 10.80
C LEU A 212 -2.93 18.09 10.73
N ALA A 213 -3.17 18.98 11.70
CA ALA A 213 -2.48 20.26 11.76
C ALA A 213 -0.95 20.07 11.85
N PRO A 214 -0.13 20.97 11.25
CA PRO A 214 1.31 20.96 11.44
C PRO A 214 1.61 21.14 12.93
N ASP A 215 2.50 20.29 13.44
CA ASP A 215 2.88 20.25 14.85
C ASP A 215 3.73 21.50 15.16
N ASP A 216 3.09 22.57 15.63
CA ASP A 216 3.76 23.76 16.20
C ASP A 216 4.36 23.39 17.57
N SER A 217 5.38 22.53 17.59
CA SER A 217 6.09 22.20 18.81
C SER A 217 7.57 21.88 18.57
N ASN A 218 8.29 22.92 18.14
CA ASN A 218 9.71 23.04 18.44
C ASN A 218 9.90 23.37 19.94
N GLN A 219 9.51 22.44 20.83
CA GLN A 219 9.86 22.30 22.25
C GLN A 219 8.95 21.23 22.91
N ASN A 220 9.57 20.23 23.57
CA ASN A 220 8.98 19.22 24.48
C ASN A 220 8.46 17.86 23.98
N THR A 221 9.02 17.27 22.92
CA THR A 221 8.80 15.83 22.64
C THR A 221 9.71 14.88 23.43
N LYS A 222 10.52 15.37 24.37
CA LYS A 222 11.42 14.50 25.17
C LYS A 222 10.77 13.88 26.42
N ASP A 223 9.61 14.36 26.88
CA ASP A 223 9.07 13.96 28.18
C ASP A 223 7.87 13.01 28.15
N VAL A 224 7.38 12.60 26.97
CA VAL A 224 6.31 11.57 26.86
C VAL A 224 6.86 10.17 26.53
N PHE A 225 8.08 10.09 25.99
CA PHE A 225 8.67 8.83 25.50
C PHE A 225 9.55 8.08 26.50
N ASN A 226 9.62 8.50 27.77
CA ASN A 226 10.50 7.89 28.77
C ASN A 226 9.79 7.37 30.04
N ARG A 227 8.66 6.68 29.87
CA ARG A 227 8.14 5.75 30.88
C ARG A 227 7.70 4.45 30.23
N ASN A 228 8.65 3.54 30.07
CA ASN A 228 8.58 2.16 30.56
C ASN A 228 9.52 1.28 29.74
N ASN A 229 10.81 1.42 30.02
CA ASN A 229 11.76 0.35 29.82
C ASN A 229 11.84 -0.42 31.15
N GLN A 230 11.18 -1.59 31.23
CA GLN A 230 11.69 -2.86 31.78
C GLN A 230 10.56 -3.79 32.23
N THR A 231 10.80 -5.09 31.95
CA THR A 231 10.10 -6.32 32.38
C THR A 231 8.88 -6.79 31.59
N SER A 232 9.00 -7.01 30.28
CA SER A 232 8.17 -8.00 29.54
C SER A 232 8.83 -8.38 28.21
N LEU A 233 9.01 -9.68 27.97
CA LEU A 233 9.56 -10.26 26.74
C LEU A 233 8.41 -10.95 26.00
N HIS A 234 8.22 -10.63 24.70
CA HIS A 234 7.14 -11.17 23.89
C HIS A 234 7.48 -12.61 23.45
N ILE A 235 6.53 -13.54 23.55
CA ILE A 235 6.79 -14.99 23.42
C ILE A 235 7.37 -15.42 22.06
N PHE A 236 7.17 -14.60 21.02
CA PHE A 236 7.70 -14.86 19.68
C PHE A 236 9.15 -14.39 19.47
N ASP A 237 9.71 -13.60 20.40
CA ASP A 237 11.13 -13.21 20.39
C ASP A 237 12.06 -14.37 20.84
N SER A 238 11.49 -15.54 21.18
CA SER A 238 12.22 -16.74 21.63
C SER A 238 12.40 -17.82 20.55
N ILE A 239 11.86 -17.65 19.34
CA ILE A 239 11.81 -18.72 18.31
C ILE A 239 12.74 -18.46 17.12
N GLY A 240 13.62 -17.45 17.21
CA GLY A 240 14.59 -17.12 16.17
C GLY A 240 16.03 -17.58 16.48
N GLY A 241 16.29 -18.88 16.44
CA GLY A 241 17.66 -19.41 16.60
C GLY A 241 17.79 -20.87 16.17
N VAL A 242 18.08 -21.09 14.89
CA VAL A 242 18.34 -22.40 14.30
C VAL A 242 19.85 -22.71 14.36
N SER A 243 20.18 -23.93 14.79
CA SER A 243 21.37 -24.73 14.42
C SER A 243 22.77 -24.11 14.50
N ALA A 244 23.55 -24.53 15.50
CA ALA A 244 24.74 -25.40 15.37
C ALA A 244 25.15 -25.90 16.76
#